data_AF-A0A2V6NTW0-F1
#
_entry.id   AF-A0A2V6NTW0-F1
#
_cell.length_a   1.000
_cell.length_b   1.000
_cell.length_c   1.000
_cell.angle_alpha   90.00
_cell.angle_beta   90.00
_cell.angle_gamma   90.00
#
_symmetry.space_group_name_H-M   'P 1'
#
loop_
_entity.id
_entity.type
_entity.pdbx_description
1 polymer ?
#
loop_
_entity_poly.entity_id
_entity_poly.type
_entity_poly.pdbx_seq_one_letter_code
_entity_poly.pdbx_strand_id
1 'polypeptide(L)'
;MFVPLGERVAMANSYPNSIFVCVHFNSATRSGANGIETYFYSTESAPLAASIHSAVVGGAPSENRGVRRRGYFVLRKTTVPAVLIECGFLTNPTEAQYAQSSDYRQKLAQEIARGILNRPALATRTAYSNRSSRVDVGLQPFLDQRFVRESGTKHRRHKTSTKKKSSSTEKKKVSSEEQ
;
A
#
# COMPACT_ATOMS: atom_id res chain seq x y z
N MET A 1 -15.84 -23.48 -2.73
CA MET A 1 -15.85 -23.39 -1.26
C MET A 1 -15.45 -21.97 -0.85
N PHE A 2 -16.12 -21.35 0.10
CA PHE A 2 -15.81 -20.03 0.63
C PHE A 2 -15.50 -20.14 2.13
N VAL A 3 -14.47 -19.44 2.60
CA VAL A 3 -14.07 -19.39 4.02
C VAL A 3 -14.23 -17.95 4.53
N PRO A 4 -15.11 -17.66 5.49
CA PRO A 4 -15.28 -16.33 6.07
C PRO A 4 -14.02 -15.82 6.80
N LEU A 5 -13.89 -14.50 6.97
CA LEU A 5 -12.72 -13.90 7.63
C LEU A 5 -12.51 -14.40 9.07
N GLY A 6 -13.60 -14.58 9.82
CA GLY A 6 -13.56 -15.10 11.19
C GLY A 6 -12.97 -16.51 11.25
N GLU A 7 -13.38 -17.38 10.32
CA GLU A 7 -12.89 -18.76 10.24
C GLU A 7 -11.41 -18.82 9.85
N ARG A 8 -10.95 -17.97 8.93
CA ARG A 8 -9.52 -17.86 8.58
C ARG A 8 -8.65 -17.53 9.80
N VAL A 9 -9.12 -16.58 10.62
CA VAL A 9 -8.45 -16.18 11.86
C VAL A 9 -8.50 -17.30 12.89
N ALA A 10 -9.66 -17.95 13.06
CA ALA A 10 -9.82 -19.05 13.99
C ALA A 10 -8.87 -20.21 13.67
N MET A 11 -8.77 -20.58 12.38
CA MET A 11 -7.79 -21.56 11.92
C MET A 11 -6.36 -21.12 12.24
N ALA A 12 -5.96 -19.90 11.87
CA ALA A 12 -4.60 -19.40 12.15
C ALA A 12 -4.25 -19.46 13.65
N ASN A 13 -5.18 -19.03 14.50
CA ASN A 13 -4.98 -19.00 15.96
C ASN A 13 -5.00 -20.40 16.60
N SER A 14 -5.51 -21.42 15.92
CA SER A 14 -5.49 -22.82 16.40
C SER A 14 -4.12 -23.49 16.27
N TYR A 15 -3.20 -22.92 15.49
CA TYR A 15 -1.84 -23.43 15.31
C TYR A 15 -0.82 -22.57 16.10
N PRO A 16 -0.44 -22.95 17.32
CA PRO A 16 0.61 -22.25 18.06
C PRO A 16 1.96 -22.37 17.34
N ASN A 17 2.87 -21.42 17.58
CA ASN A 17 4.21 -21.39 16.96
C ASN A 17 4.20 -21.38 15.41
N SER A 18 3.14 -20.84 14.81
CA SER A 18 3.00 -20.70 13.37
C SER A 18 3.13 -19.24 12.92
N ILE A 19 3.03 -19.01 11.61
CA ILE A 19 2.84 -17.70 11.01
C ILE A 19 1.59 -17.74 10.12
N PHE A 20 0.97 -16.59 9.91
CA PHE A 20 -0.18 -16.44 9.03
C PHE A 20 0.16 -15.53 7.85
N VAL A 21 -0.01 -16.04 6.63
CA VAL A 21 0.32 -15.33 5.40
C VAL A 21 -0.90 -15.31 4.48
N CYS A 22 -1.45 -14.11 4.25
CA CYS A 22 -2.51 -13.87 3.26
C CYS A 22 -1.90 -13.47 1.92
N VAL A 23 -2.30 -14.15 0.85
CA VAL A 23 -1.86 -13.83 -0.52
C VAL A 23 -3.06 -13.29 -1.30
N HIS A 24 -2.96 -12.04 -1.73
CA HIS A 24 -4.01 -11.31 -2.43
C HIS A 24 -3.46 -10.70 -3.73
N PHE A 25 -4.37 -10.26 -4.59
CA PHE A 25 -4.07 -9.31 -5.65
C PHE A 25 -5.02 -8.12 -5.52
N ASN A 26 -4.47 -6.94 -5.72
CA ASN A 26 -5.14 -5.67 -5.49
C ASN A 26 -6.05 -5.32 -6.67
N SER A 27 -6.82 -4.26 -6.50
CA SER A 27 -7.67 -3.65 -7.51
C SER A 27 -7.76 -2.15 -7.26
N ALA A 28 -7.77 -1.36 -8.33
CA ALA A 28 -7.94 0.08 -8.25
C ALA A 28 -8.84 0.58 -9.39
N THR A 29 -9.52 1.70 -9.15
CA THR A 29 -10.32 2.38 -10.18
C THR A 29 -9.47 2.86 -11.36
N ARG A 30 -8.20 3.21 -11.10
CA ARG A 30 -7.23 3.59 -12.13
C ARG A 30 -6.50 2.35 -12.64
N SER A 31 -6.73 1.98 -13.90
CA SER A 31 -6.07 0.83 -14.56
C SER A 31 -4.54 0.93 -14.61
N GLY A 32 -3.98 2.13 -14.53
CA GLY A 32 -2.53 2.34 -14.44
C GLY A 32 -1.92 2.18 -13.05
N ALA A 33 -2.69 1.77 -12.03
CA ALA A 33 -2.12 1.38 -10.73
C ALA A 33 -1.46 0.02 -10.87
N ASN A 34 -0.19 -0.09 -10.48
CA ASN A 34 0.57 -1.33 -10.49
C ASN A 34 1.47 -1.41 -9.26
N GLY A 35 2.01 -2.59 -9.00
CA GLY A 35 3.03 -2.82 -7.98
C GLY A 35 2.58 -3.65 -6.80
N ILE A 36 3.54 -4.03 -5.98
CA ILE A 36 3.39 -4.96 -4.86
C ILE A 36 3.34 -4.18 -3.55
N GLU A 37 2.37 -4.52 -2.70
CA GLU A 37 2.23 -3.97 -1.35
C GLU A 37 2.30 -5.11 -0.33
N THR A 38 2.83 -4.83 0.85
CA THR A 38 2.80 -5.81 1.95
C THR A 38 2.36 -5.14 3.24
N TYR A 39 1.45 -5.82 3.94
CA TYR A 39 0.72 -5.29 5.06
C TYR A 39 0.93 -6.12 6.31
N PHE A 40 1.05 -5.44 7.45
CA PHE A 40 1.15 -6.04 8.76
C PHE A 40 0.34 -5.24 9.78
N TYR A 41 0.10 -5.80 10.98
CA TYR A 41 -0.56 -5.07 12.06
C TYR A 41 0.25 -5.00 13.36
N SER A 42 0.76 -6.13 13.84
CA SER A 42 1.58 -6.19 15.06
C SER A 42 3.05 -5.84 14.77
N THR A 43 3.73 -5.24 15.73
CA THR A 43 5.17 -4.92 15.63
C THR A 43 6.01 -6.17 15.40
N GLU A 44 5.64 -7.29 16.03
CA GLU A 44 6.26 -8.61 15.83
C GLU A 44 6.20 -9.08 14.37
N SER A 45 5.15 -8.70 13.62
CA SER A 45 5.00 -9.09 12.21
C SER A 45 5.83 -8.22 11.25
N ALA A 46 6.36 -7.09 11.70
CA ALA A 46 7.05 -6.14 10.82
C ALA A 46 8.32 -6.72 10.16
N PRO A 47 9.22 -7.43 10.88
CA PRO A 47 10.38 -8.06 10.26
C PRO A 47 10.00 -9.13 9.22
N LEU A 48 8.97 -9.92 9.51
CA LEU A 48 8.43 -10.92 8.56
C LEU A 48 7.89 -10.25 7.30
N ALA A 49 7.10 -9.19 7.45
CA ALA A 49 6.54 -8.43 6.34
C ALA A 49 7.63 -7.80 5.47
N ALA A 50 8.66 -7.22 6.08
CA ALA A 50 9.81 -6.65 5.38
C ALA A 50 10.60 -7.70 4.60
N SER A 51 10.86 -8.85 5.21
CA SER A 51 11.58 -9.96 4.57
C SER A 51 10.82 -10.52 3.36
N ILE A 52 9.52 -10.80 3.52
CA ILE A 52 8.66 -11.26 2.43
C ILE A 52 8.61 -10.23 1.30
N HIS A 53 8.39 -8.97 1.64
CA HIS A 53 8.25 -7.91 0.65
C HIS A 53 9.51 -7.72 -0.18
N SER A 54 10.68 -7.64 0.48
CA SER A 54 11.97 -7.53 -0.19
C SER A 54 12.20 -8.71 -1.13
N ALA A 55 11.78 -9.92 -0.72
CA ALA A 55 11.96 -11.09 -1.55
C ALA A 55 11.08 -11.04 -2.82
N VAL A 56 9.79 -10.77 -2.63
CA VAL A 56 8.80 -10.75 -3.71
C VAL A 56 9.08 -9.65 -4.74
N VAL A 57 9.39 -8.43 -4.29
CA VAL A 57 9.74 -7.32 -5.20
C VAL A 57 11.00 -7.63 -6.01
N GLY A 58 11.98 -8.32 -5.44
CA GLY A 58 13.20 -8.69 -6.17
C GLY A 58 12.99 -9.75 -7.27
N GLY A 59 11.87 -10.48 -7.25
CA GLY A 59 11.57 -11.53 -8.23
C GLY A 59 10.41 -11.23 -9.17
N ALA A 60 9.70 -10.12 -9.00
CA ALA A 60 8.53 -9.74 -9.80
C ALA A 60 8.81 -8.49 -10.65
N PRO A 61 8.35 -8.42 -11.91
CA PRO A 61 8.47 -7.25 -12.76
C PRO A 61 7.39 -6.21 -12.43
N SER A 62 7.29 -5.82 -11.16
CA SER A 62 6.25 -4.95 -10.60
C SER A 62 6.87 -3.88 -9.71
N GLU A 63 6.22 -2.71 -9.65
CA GLU A 63 6.67 -1.59 -8.82
C GLU A 63 6.73 -1.94 -7.33
N ASN A 64 7.72 -1.38 -6.62
CA ASN A 64 7.81 -1.48 -5.17
C ASN A 64 6.94 -0.41 -4.50
N ARG A 65 5.85 -0.80 -3.83
CA ARG A 65 4.95 0.13 -3.12
C ARG A 65 5.10 0.08 -1.60
N GLY A 66 6.07 -0.72 -1.14
CA GLY A 66 6.54 -0.77 0.23
C GLY A 66 5.69 -1.61 1.17
N VAL A 67 6.15 -1.60 2.42
CA VAL A 67 5.56 -2.30 3.55
C VAL A 67 4.80 -1.30 4.43
N ARG A 68 3.55 -1.60 4.80
CA ARG A 68 2.67 -0.65 5.50
C ARG A 68 1.91 -1.33 6.62
N ARG A 69 1.73 -0.62 7.73
CA ARG A 69 0.84 -1.08 8.81
C ARG A 69 -0.62 -0.83 8.43
N ARG A 70 -1.50 -1.84 8.48
CA ARG A 70 -2.94 -1.71 8.20
C ARG A 70 -3.80 -2.53 9.14
N GLY A 71 -4.99 -2.00 9.44
CA GLY A 71 -5.96 -2.60 10.35
C GLY A 71 -6.92 -3.59 9.70
N TYR A 72 -6.45 -4.41 8.75
CA TYR A 72 -7.29 -5.45 8.16
C TYR A 72 -7.70 -6.47 9.22
N PHE A 73 -8.95 -6.96 9.15
CA PHE A 73 -9.52 -7.84 10.16
C PHE A 73 -8.62 -9.05 10.44
N VAL A 74 -8.17 -9.72 9.37
CA VAL A 74 -7.32 -10.92 9.44
C VAL A 74 -5.94 -10.64 10.05
N LEU A 75 -5.41 -9.43 9.93
CA LEU A 75 -4.13 -9.05 10.54
C LEU A 75 -4.31 -8.65 12.02
N ARG A 76 -5.44 -8.02 12.35
CA ARG A 76 -5.74 -7.54 13.71
C ARG A 76 -6.17 -8.62 14.67
N LYS A 77 -6.85 -9.66 14.16
CA LYS A 77 -7.47 -10.69 14.99
C LYS A 77 -6.64 -11.99 15.07
N THR A 78 -5.59 -12.09 14.25
CA THR A 78 -4.63 -13.19 14.34
C THR A 78 -3.62 -12.92 15.45
N THR A 79 -3.37 -13.91 16.30
CA THR A 79 -2.50 -13.82 17.47
C THR A 79 -1.06 -14.22 17.17
N VAL A 80 -0.85 -15.08 16.17
CA VAL A 80 0.46 -15.37 15.60
C VAL A 80 0.91 -14.24 14.66
N PRO A 81 2.21 -14.12 14.33
CA PRO A 81 2.70 -13.18 13.33
C PRO A 81 1.91 -13.30 12.01
N ALA A 82 1.42 -12.17 11.51
CA ALA A 82 0.45 -12.12 10.42
C ALA A 82 0.83 -11.06 9.36
N VAL A 83 0.88 -11.48 8.10
CA VAL A 83 1.22 -10.65 6.93
C VAL A 83 0.20 -10.85 5.82
N LEU A 84 -0.13 -9.76 5.10
CA LEU A 84 -0.92 -9.80 3.86
C LEU A 84 -0.11 -9.19 2.73
N ILE A 85 0.06 -9.93 1.64
CA ILE A 85 0.74 -9.47 0.43
C ILE A 85 -0.30 -9.20 -0.64
N GLU A 86 -0.22 -8.03 -1.27
CA GLU A 86 -0.91 -7.72 -2.52
C GLU A 86 0.10 -7.86 -3.66
N CYS A 87 -0.02 -8.93 -4.46
CA CYS A 87 0.98 -9.36 -5.45
C CYS A 87 0.91 -8.64 -6.81
N GLY A 88 0.28 -7.46 -6.87
CA GLY A 88 -0.02 -6.71 -8.09
C GLY A 88 -1.51 -6.38 -8.21
N PHE A 89 -1.91 -5.61 -9.22
CA PHE A 89 -3.27 -5.13 -9.45
C PHE A 89 -3.95 -5.87 -10.61
N LEU A 90 -5.04 -6.59 -10.34
CA LEU A 90 -5.80 -7.28 -11.40
C LEU A 90 -6.51 -6.31 -12.37
N THR A 91 -6.67 -5.05 -11.97
CA THR A 91 -7.20 -3.98 -12.84
C THR A 91 -6.16 -3.42 -13.81
N ASN A 92 -4.88 -3.75 -13.61
CA ASN A 92 -3.83 -3.43 -14.55
C ASN A 92 -3.69 -4.57 -15.57
N PRO A 93 -3.88 -4.32 -16.88
CA PRO A 93 -3.85 -5.39 -17.88
C PRO A 93 -2.55 -6.19 -17.90
N THR A 94 -1.40 -5.53 -17.70
CA THR A 94 -0.08 -6.17 -17.67
C THR A 94 0.08 -7.06 -16.44
N GLU A 95 -0.25 -6.57 -15.24
CA GLU A 95 -0.15 -7.40 -14.03
C GLU A 95 -1.21 -8.51 -13.99
N ALA A 96 -2.39 -8.30 -14.59
CA ALA A 96 -3.40 -9.33 -14.76
C ALA A 96 -2.89 -10.48 -15.65
N GLN A 97 -2.18 -10.15 -16.75
CA GLN A 97 -1.53 -11.17 -17.59
C GLN A 97 -0.47 -11.95 -16.82
N TYR A 98 0.34 -11.28 -16.00
CA TYR A 98 1.28 -11.96 -15.12
C TYR A 98 0.55 -12.90 -14.15
N ALA A 99 -0.50 -12.44 -13.47
CA ALA A 99 -1.26 -13.24 -12.51
C ALA A 99 -1.87 -14.52 -13.13
N GLN A 100 -2.24 -14.47 -14.41
CA GLN A 100 -2.74 -15.63 -15.16
C GLN A 100 -1.64 -16.64 -15.52
N SER A 101 -0.37 -16.23 -15.58
CA SER A 101 0.76 -17.13 -15.84
C SER A 101 1.06 -18.05 -14.66
N SER A 102 1.16 -19.35 -14.92
CA SER A 102 1.60 -20.35 -13.93
C SER A 102 3.01 -20.06 -13.43
N ASP A 103 3.91 -19.67 -14.32
CA ASP A 103 5.32 -19.44 -14.00
C ASP A 103 5.47 -18.24 -13.08
N TYR A 104 4.68 -17.18 -13.32
CA TYR A 104 4.67 -16.02 -12.44
C TYR A 104 4.11 -16.36 -11.05
N ARG A 105 2.99 -17.13 -10.97
CA ARG A 105 2.46 -17.59 -9.68
C ARG A 105 3.46 -18.48 -8.94
N GLN A 106 4.17 -19.35 -9.66
CA GLN A 106 5.20 -20.21 -9.09
C GLN A 106 6.39 -19.39 -8.58
N LYS A 107 6.81 -18.36 -9.33
CA LYS A 107 7.86 -17.42 -8.93
C LYS A 107 7.44 -16.65 -7.68
N LEU A 108 6.24 -16.09 -7.63
CA LEU A 108 5.70 -15.43 -6.43
C LEU A 108 5.72 -16.36 -5.22
N ALA A 109 5.27 -17.61 -5.37
CA ALA A 109 5.28 -18.59 -4.28
C ALA A 109 6.71 -18.88 -3.78
N GLN A 110 7.68 -19.02 -4.68
CA GLN A 110 9.10 -19.20 -4.34
C GLN A 110 9.66 -17.99 -3.60
N GLU A 111 9.36 -16.77 -4.04
CA GLU A 111 9.84 -15.56 -3.38
C GLU A 111 9.19 -15.33 -2.01
N ILE A 112 7.90 -15.63 -1.86
CA ILE A 112 7.22 -15.61 -0.55
C ILE A 112 7.89 -16.62 0.39
N ALA A 113 8.11 -17.86 -0.07
CA ALA A 113 8.78 -18.89 0.73
C ALA A 113 10.21 -18.46 1.11
N ARG A 114 10.98 -17.91 0.17
CA ARG A 114 12.33 -17.38 0.43
C ARG A 114 12.30 -16.26 1.47
N GLY A 115 11.37 -15.32 1.37
CA GLY A 115 11.20 -14.25 2.34
C GLY A 115 10.81 -14.75 3.72
N ILE A 116 9.99 -15.80 3.80
CA ILE A 116 9.66 -16.48 5.06
C ILE A 116 10.93 -17.12 5.66
N LEU A 117 11.73 -17.85 4.86
CA LEU A 117 12.93 -18.55 5.33
C LEU A 117 14.04 -17.58 5.77
N ASN A 118 14.19 -16.45 5.08
CA ASN A 118 15.24 -15.46 5.36
C ASN A 118 14.84 -14.41 6.41
N ARG A 119 13.67 -14.56 7.04
CA ARG A 119 13.20 -13.58 8.04
C ARG A 119 14.17 -13.53 9.23
N PRO A 120 14.44 -12.35 9.80
CA PRO A 120 15.06 -12.27 11.11
C PRO A 120 14.22 -13.10 12.11
N ALA A 121 14.89 -13.75 13.05
CA ALA A 121 14.18 -14.45 14.13
C ALA A 121 13.15 -13.49 14.73
N LEU A 122 11.89 -13.91 14.76
CA LEU A 122 10.85 -13.16 15.45
C LEU A 122 11.35 -13.01 16.87
N ALA A 123 11.42 -11.78 17.36
CA ALA A 123 11.74 -11.54 18.75
C ALA A 123 10.77 -12.39 19.56
N THR A 124 11.27 -13.49 20.11
CA THR A 124 10.47 -14.36 20.97
C THR A 124 9.88 -13.44 22.02
N ARG A 125 8.64 -13.67 22.46
CA ARG A 125 8.10 -13.04 23.67
C ARG A 125 8.93 -13.50 24.89
N THR A 126 10.19 -13.12 24.95
CA THR A 126 11.00 -13.14 26.14
C THR A 126 10.28 -12.22 27.09
N ALA A 127 9.82 -12.78 28.20
CA ALA A 127 9.28 -12.03 29.31
C ALA A 127 10.12 -10.76 29.52
N TYR A 128 9.44 -9.62 29.62
CA TYR A 128 10.02 -8.30 29.87
C TYR A 128 11.34 -8.36 30.64
N SER A 129 12.45 -8.15 29.94
CA SER A 129 13.69 -7.71 30.57
C SER A 129 13.93 -6.29 30.09
N ASN A 130 13.87 -5.34 31.02
CA ASN A 130 14.16 -3.93 30.80
C ASN A 130 15.60 -3.77 30.29
N ARG A 131 15.80 -3.78 28.98
CA ARG A 131 16.97 -3.15 28.35
C ARG A 131 16.55 -2.35 27.14
N SER A 132 16.63 -1.04 27.32
CA SER A 132 16.56 -0.04 26.27
C SER A 132 17.70 -0.28 25.28
N SER A 133 17.39 -0.81 24.10
CA SER A 133 18.25 -0.67 22.93
C SER A 133 17.37 -0.30 21.75
N ARG A 134 17.39 0.98 21.41
CA ARG A 134 16.76 1.53 20.21
C ARG A 134 17.36 0.84 18.99
N VAL A 135 16.57 0.02 18.30
CA VAL A 135 16.88 -0.40 16.93
C VAL A 135 16.12 0.55 16.01
N ASP A 136 16.87 1.46 15.38
CA ASP A 136 16.35 2.41 14.42
C ASP A 136 16.22 1.70 13.06
N VAL A 137 15.16 0.92 12.91
CA VAL A 137 14.69 0.50 11.57
C VAL A 137 13.97 1.72 11.02
N GLY A 138 14.46 2.28 9.90
CA GLY A 138 13.92 3.44 9.20
C GLY A 138 12.49 3.24 8.68
N LEU A 139 11.56 3.05 9.60
CA LEU A 139 10.12 3.04 9.39
C LEU A 139 9.70 4.49 9.19
N GLN A 140 9.10 4.76 8.03
CA GLN A 140 8.45 6.03 7.74
C GLN A 140 7.60 6.49 8.95
N PRO A 141 7.60 7.80 9.30
CA PRO A 141 6.85 8.32 10.43
C PRO A 141 5.38 7.90 10.39
N PHE A 142 4.90 7.41 11.53
CA PHE A 142 3.57 6.90 11.74
C PHE A 142 2.50 7.99 11.60
N LEU A 143 1.57 7.82 10.64
CA LEU A 143 0.30 8.54 10.60
C LEU A 143 -0.81 7.61 11.11
N ASP A 144 -1.34 7.91 12.31
CA ASP A 144 -2.47 7.20 12.89
C ASP A 144 -3.77 7.55 12.16
N GLN A 145 -4.21 6.69 11.24
CA GLN A 145 -5.48 6.89 10.54
C GLN A 145 -6.73 6.50 11.36
N ARG A 146 -6.58 6.14 12.64
CA ARG A 146 -7.75 5.88 13.53
C ARG A 146 -8.57 7.13 13.82
N PHE A 147 -8.05 8.33 13.52
CA PHE A 147 -8.72 9.61 13.72
C PHE A 147 -8.74 10.46 12.44
N VAL A 148 -9.18 9.92 11.31
CA VAL A 148 -9.70 10.79 10.24
C VAL A 148 -11.15 11.10 10.58
N ARG A 149 -11.36 12.18 11.35
CA ARG A 149 -12.65 12.89 11.30
C ARG A 149 -12.77 13.45 9.89
N GLU A 150 -13.91 13.24 9.24
CA GLU A 150 -14.28 13.98 8.02
C GLU A 150 -14.21 15.48 8.33
N SER A 151 -13.10 16.11 7.99
CA SER A 151 -13.05 17.57 7.86
C SER A 151 -13.72 17.90 6.53
N GLY A 152 -15.00 18.22 6.58
CA GLY A 152 -15.80 18.64 5.43
C GLY A 152 -15.07 19.70 4.62
N THR A 153 -14.97 19.43 3.31
CA THR A 153 -14.42 20.34 2.32
C THR A 153 -15.32 21.57 2.24
N LYS A 154 -14.95 22.67 2.90
CA LYS A 154 -15.54 23.99 2.61
C LYS A 154 -15.13 24.39 1.20
N HIS A 155 -16.07 24.32 0.27
CA HIS A 155 -15.94 24.90 -1.07
C HIS A 155 -15.62 26.41 -0.95
N ARG A 156 -14.37 26.80 -1.20
CA ARG A 156 -14.02 28.18 -1.52
C ARG A 156 -14.41 28.43 -2.98
N ARG A 157 -15.51 29.15 -3.19
CA ARG A 157 -15.89 29.74 -4.47
C ARG A 157 -14.79 30.74 -4.88
N HIS A 158 -14.09 30.46 -5.97
CA HIS A 158 -13.27 31.47 -6.63
C HIS A 158 -14.19 32.47 -7.35
N LYS A 159 -14.24 33.71 -6.85
CA LYS A 159 -14.74 34.86 -7.61
C LYS A 159 -13.65 35.28 -8.59
N THR A 160 -13.87 35.08 -9.88
CA THR A 160 -13.10 35.72 -10.95
C THR A 160 -13.55 37.17 -11.08
N SER A 161 -12.72 38.10 -10.59
CA SER A 161 -12.86 39.53 -10.86
C SER A 161 -12.15 39.87 -12.17
N THR A 162 -12.93 40.11 -13.22
CA THR A 162 -12.50 40.73 -14.48
C THR A 162 -11.98 42.14 -14.22
N LYS A 163 -10.67 42.36 -14.41
CA LYS A 163 -10.04 43.68 -14.35
C LYS A 163 -9.92 44.23 -15.77
N LYS A 164 -10.86 45.11 -16.15
CA LYS A 164 -10.75 45.97 -17.34
C LYS A 164 -9.49 46.85 -17.20
N LYS A 165 -8.57 46.78 -18.17
CA LYS A 165 -7.55 47.80 -18.41
C LYS A 165 -7.98 48.58 -19.64
N SER A 166 -8.29 49.86 -19.43
CA SER A 166 -8.48 50.88 -20.45
C SER A 166 -7.13 51.26 -21.06
N SER A 167 -7.01 51.17 -22.38
CA SER A 167 -5.91 51.72 -23.16
C SER A 167 -6.38 53.01 -23.85
N SER A 168 -5.76 54.13 -23.48
CA SER A 168 -5.87 55.41 -24.16
C SER A 168 -4.50 55.79 -24.70
N THR A 169 -4.30 55.77 -26.02
CA THR A 169 -3.37 56.71 -26.67
C THR A 169 -3.80 56.92 -28.12
N GLU A 170 -3.82 58.19 -28.47
CA GLU A 170 -4.32 58.88 -29.63
C GLU A 170 -3.20 59.07 -30.68
N LYS A 171 -3.50 59.00 -31.98
CA LYS A 171 -3.21 60.07 -32.97
C LYS A 171 -3.48 59.70 -34.45
N LYS A 172 -4.31 60.56 -35.05
CA LYS A 172 -4.24 61.23 -36.38
C LYS A 172 -4.35 60.44 -37.72
N LYS A 173 -5.52 60.70 -38.35
CA LYS A 173 -5.77 61.48 -39.60
C LYS A 173 -5.57 60.82 -40.98
N VAL A 174 -6.49 61.21 -41.89
CA VAL A 174 -6.52 61.18 -43.38
C VAL A 174 -7.25 59.94 -43.94
N SER A 175 -8.15 59.93 -44.93
CA SER A 175 -8.96 60.88 -45.73
C SER A 175 -9.87 60.03 -46.65
N SER A 176 -11.00 60.60 -47.13
CA SER A 176 -11.73 60.33 -48.40
C SER A 176 -12.20 58.89 -48.73
N GLU A 177 -13.50 58.60 -48.82
CA GLU A 177 -14.44 58.87 -49.94
C GLU A 177 -14.22 58.04 -51.21
N GLU A 178 -15.38 57.60 -51.72
CA GLU A 178 -15.73 57.05 -53.04
C GLU A 178 -15.52 55.56 -53.39
N GLN A 179 -16.71 54.95 -53.62
CA GLN A 179 -17.09 53.94 -54.64
C GLN A 179 -16.73 52.47 -54.40
#